data_AF-G5ATR9-F1
#
_entry.id   AF-G5ATR9-F1
#
_cell.length_a   1.000
_cell.length_b   1.000
_cell.length_c   1.000
_cell.angle_alpha   90.00
_cell.angle_beta   90.00
_cell.angle_gamma   90.00
#
_symmetry.space_group_name_H-M   'P 1'
#
loop_
_entity.id
_entity.type
_entity.pdbx_description
1 polymer ?
#
loop_
_entity_poly.entity_id
_entity_poly.type
_entity_poly.pdbx_seq_one_letter_code
_entity_poly.pdbx_strand_id
1 'polypeptide(L)'
;MEGAMQLLSREGHSVAHNSKRHYHDAFVAMSRMRQRGLLCDIVLHVAAKEIRAHKVVLASCSPYFHAMFTSKYFYDGTSDLATAESYDPVTNTWQPEVSMGTRRSCLGVAALHGLLYAAGGYDGASCLNSAERYDPLTGTWTSIAAMSTRRRYVRVATLDGNLYAVGGYDSSSHLATVEKYEPQVNSWTPVASMLSRRSSAGVAVLEGALYVAGGNDGTSCLNSVERYSPKAGAWESVAPMNIRRSTHDLVAMDGWLYAVGGNDGSSSLNSIEKYNPRTNKWVAASCMFTRRSSVGVAVLELLNFPPPSSPTLSVSSTSL
;
A
#
# COMPACT_ATOMS: atom_id res chain seq x y z
N MET A 1 31.22 6.79 -16.47
CA MET A 1 31.93 6.17 -15.34
C MET A 1 32.51 4.86 -15.83
N GLU A 2 33.81 4.82 -16.12
CA GLU A 2 34.47 3.61 -16.65
C GLU A 2 34.59 2.57 -15.54
N GLY A 3 33.77 1.52 -15.63
CA GLY A 3 33.84 0.39 -14.71
C GLY A 3 34.95 -0.57 -15.14
N ALA A 4 36.16 -0.38 -14.64
CA ALA A 4 37.21 -1.40 -14.74
C ALA A 4 36.90 -2.51 -13.73
N MET A 5 36.56 -3.71 -14.22
CA MET A 5 36.45 -4.89 -13.37
C MET A 5 37.84 -5.52 -13.23
N GLN A 6 38.44 -5.42 -12.04
CA GLN A 6 39.75 -5.99 -11.74
C GLN A 6 39.55 -7.41 -11.16
N LEU A 7 39.97 -8.43 -11.90
CA LEU A 7 40.01 -9.81 -11.40
C LEU A 7 41.46 -10.13 -11.01
N LEU A 8 41.68 -10.42 -9.73
CA LEU A 8 42.98 -10.82 -9.21
C LEU A 8 43.23 -12.30 -9.52
N SER A 9 44.28 -12.59 -10.29
CA SER A 9 44.79 -13.96 -10.42
C SER A 9 45.61 -14.32 -9.16
N ARG A 10 45.73 -15.61 -8.85
CA ARG A 10 46.52 -16.11 -7.71
C ARG A 10 48.02 -15.73 -7.75
N GLU A 11 48.50 -15.14 -8.85
CA GLU A 11 49.89 -14.73 -9.06
C GLU A 11 50.09 -13.21 -9.13
N GLY A 12 49.12 -12.39 -8.68
CA GLY A 12 49.31 -10.95 -8.51
C GLY A 12 49.33 -10.11 -9.79
N HIS A 13 49.02 -10.70 -10.95
CA HIS A 13 48.89 -9.96 -12.21
C HIS A 13 47.46 -9.40 -12.35
N SER A 14 47.31 -8.08 -12.50
CA SER A 14 46.01 -7.46 -12.78
C SER A 14 45.71 -7.49 -14.27
N VAL A 15 44.67 -8.21 -14.69
CA VAL A 15 44.15 -8.15 -16.06
C VAL A 15 43.00 -7.14 -16.08
N ALA A 16 43.18 -6.05 -16.82
CA ALA A 16 42.13 -5.06 -17.05
C ALA A 16 41.45 -5.34 -18.39
N HIS A 17 40.15 -5.72 -18.36
CA HIS A 17 39.34 -5.84 -19.56
C HIS A 17 38.47 -4.59 -19.72
N ASN A 18 38.78 -3.76 -20.72
CA ASN A 18 37.99 -2.57 -21.06
C ASN A 18 37.39 -2.73 -22.47
N SER A 19 36.11 -3.08 -22.55
CA SER A 19 35.37 -3.15 -23.81
C SER A 19 34.16 -2.22 -23.77
N LYS A 20 34.13 -1.25 -24.70
CA LYS A 20 33.02 -0.29 -24.84
C LYS A 20 31.68 -0.95 -25.18
N ARG A 21 31.68 -2.21 -25.63
CA ARG A 21 30.47 -2.99 -25.99
C ARG A 21 30.13 -4.07 -24.96
N HIS A 22 30.88 -4.17 -23.88
CA HIS A 22 30.76 -5.27 -22.91
C HIS A 22 29.33 -5.47 -22.39
N TYR A 23 28.63 -4.39 -22.03
CA TYR A 23 27.25 -4.47 -21.56
C TYR A 23 26.30 -4.98 -22.65
N HIS A 24 26.43 -4.50 -23.88
CA HIS A 24 25.61 -4.95 -25.01
C HIS A 24 25.83 -6.44 -25.27
N ASP A 25 27.08 -6.88 -25.36
CA ASP A 25 27.42 -8.26 -25.66
C ASP A 25 27.00 -9.20 -24.51
N ALA A 26 27.10 -8.75 -23.26
CA ALA A 26 26.57 -9.44 -22.10
C ALA A 26 25.04 -9.60 -22.15
N PHE A 27 24.29 -8.54 -22.52
CA PHE A 27 22.83 -8.63 -22.67
C PHE A 27 22.41 -9.55 -23.82
N VAL A 28 23.14 -9.54 -24.95
CA VAL A 28 22.92 -10.49 -26.05
C VAL A 28 23.16 -11.92 -25.59
N ALA A 29 24.24 -12.16 -24.84
CA ALA A 29 24.54 -13.47 -24.27
C ALA A 29 23.47 -13.94 -23.28
N MET A 30 23.04 -13.08 -22.34
CA MET A 30 21.97 -13.37 -21.39
C MET A 30 20.64 -13.65 -22.09
N SER A 31 20.30 -12.92 -23.16
CA SER A 31 19.11 -13.19 -23.96
C SER A 31 19.17 -14.56 -24.66
N ARG A 32 20.34 -14.96 -25.16
CA ARG A 32 20.55 -16.29 -25.74
C ARG A 32 20.44 -17.40 -24.68
N MET A 33 20.99 -17.17 -23.49
CA MET A 33 20.83 -18.09 -22.35
C MET A 33 19.35 -18.24 -21.98
N ARG A 34 18.59 -17.14 -21.95
CA ARG A 34 17.15 -17.13 -21.66
C ARG A 34 16.36 -18.00 -22.66
N GLN A 35 16.61 -17.81 -23.95
CA GLN A 35 15.98 -18.59 -25.03
C GLN A 35 16.26 -20.10 -24.92
N ARG A 36 17.42 -20.46 -24.36
CA ARG A 36 17.81 -21.86 -24.12
C ARG A 36 17.44 -22.38 -22.72
N GLY A 37 16.79 -21.56 -21.90
CA GLY A 37 16.43 -21.90 -20.52
C GLY A 37 17.63 -22.08 -19.58
N LEU A 38 18.81 -21.56 -19.94
CA LEU A 38 20.04 -21.70 -19.16
C LEU A 38 20.11 -20.62 -18.08
N LEU A 39 20.41 -21.03 -16.85
CA LEU A 39 20.50 -20.16 -15.68
C LEU A 39 19.22 -19.36 -15.37
N CYS A 40 18.09 -19.70 -16.00
CA CYS A 40 16.80 -19.10 -15.66
C CYS A 40 16.36 -19.59 -14.28
N ASP A 41 16.40 -18.69 -13.31
CA ASP A 41 16.11 -18.90 -11.90
C ASP A 41 14.70 -18.39 -11.50
N ILE A 42 13.92 -17.96 -12.49
CA ILE A 42 12.52 -17.58 -12.33
C ILE A 42 11.68 -17.90 -13.59
N VAL A 43 10.40 -18.22 -13.37
CA VAL A 43 9.38 -18.35 -14.40
C VAL A 43 8.23 -17.41 -14.06
N LEU A 44 7.91 -16.51 -14.98
CA LEU A 44 6.78 -15.61 -14.86
C LEU A 44 5.56 -16.26 -15.50
N HIS A 45 4.49 -16.43 -14.73
CA HIS A 45 3.20 -16.90 -15.22
C HIS A 45 2.32 -15.69 -15.54
N VAL A 46 1.97 -15.51 -16.81
CA VAL A 46 1.09 -14.43 -17.28
C VAL A 46 -0.08 -15.06 -18.00
N ALA A 47 -1.22 -15.16 -17.30
CA ALA A 47 -2.37 -15.95 -17.74
C ALA A 47 -1.94 -17.40 -18.09
N ALA A 48 -2.15 -17.83 -19.34
CA ALA A 48 -1.78 -19.17 -19.81
C ALA A 48 -0.33 -19.27 -20.34
N LYS A 49 0.51 -18.24 -20.19
CA LYS A 49 1.88 -18.23 -20.72
C LYS A 49 2.91 -18.30 -19.60
N GLU A 50 3.93 -19.11 -19.83
CA GLU A 50 5.12 -19.19 -18.98
C GLU A 50 6.31 -18.52 -19.65
N ILE A 51 6.97 -17.62 -18.95
CA ILE A 51 8.13 -16.87 -19.44
C ILE A 51 9.31 -17.13 -18.49
N ARG A 52 10.28 -17.90 -18.96
CA ARG A 52 11.54 -18.11 -18.22
C ARG A 52 12.41 -16.86 -18.30
N ALA A 53 12.96 -16.43 -17.18
CA ALA A 53 13.81 -15.24 -17.09
C ALA A 53 14.93 -15.42 -16.03
N HIS A 54 15.83 -14.45 -15.99
CA HIS A 54 16.89 -14.33 -14.99
C HIS A 54 16.51 -13.24 -13.99
N LYS A 55 16.48 -13.56 -12.69
CA LYS A 55 16.16 -12.61 -11.62
C LYS A 55 17.07 -11.39 -11.66
N VAL A 56 18.37 -11.58 -11.90
CA VAL A 56 19.35 -10.48 -11.96
C VAL A 56 19.03 -9.47 -13.08
N VAL A 57 18.55 -9.95 -14.23
CA VAL A 57 18.17 -9.09 -15.37
C VAL A 57 16.88 -8.35 -15.09
N LEU A 58 15.91 -9.03 -14.47
CA LEU A 58 14.65 -8.39 -14.06
C LEU A 58 14.89 -7.35 -12.96
N ALA A 59 15.74 -7.67 -11.97
CA ALA A 59 16.12 -6.77 -10.89
C ALA A 59 16.89 -5.54 -11.37
N SER A 60 17.78 -5.69 -12.36
CA SER A 60 18.55 -4.55 -12.87
C SER A 60 17.71 -3.54 -13.64
N CYS A 61 16.59 -3.98 -14.23
CA CYS A 61 15.71 -3.15 -15.05
C CYS A 61 14.44 -2.69 -14.32
N SER A 62 14.18 -3.16 -13.08
CA SER A 62 12.96 -2.86 -12.34
C SER A 62 13.25 -2.77 -10.85
N PRO A 63 13.07 -1.59 -10.22
CA PRO A 63 13.17 -1.44 -8.77
C PRO A 63 12.23 -2.38 -8.01
N TYR A 64 11.07 -2.71 -8.60
CA TYR A 64 10.14 -3.69 -8.04
C TYR A 64 10.76 -5.09 -7.99
N PHE A 65 11.30 -5.59 -9.12
CA PHE A 65 11.95 -6.91 -9.13
C PHE A 65 13.24 -6.93 -8.33
N HIS A 66 13.95 -5.80 -8.25
CA HIS A 66 15.10 -5.66 -7.38
C HIS A 66 14.70 -5.93 -5.93
N ALA A 67 13.76 -5.13 -5.40
CA ALA A 67 13.24 -5.31 -4.06
C ALA A 67 12.64 -6.71 -3.84
N MET A 68 11.91 -7.22 -4.83
CA MET A 68 11.29 -8.55 -4.80
C MET A 68 12.32 -9.68 -4.63
N PHE A 69 13.47 -9.61 -5.31
CA PHE A 69 14.46 -10.70 -5.32
C PHE A 69 15.56 -10.53 -4.28
N THR A 70 15.77 -9.31 -3.76
CA THR A 70 16.78 -9.04 -2.74
C THR A 70 16.20 -8.95 -1.33
N SER A 71 14.89 -8.74 -1.17
CA SER A 71 14.23 -8.80 0.14
C SER A 71 14.11 -10.24 0.62
N LYS A 72 14.60 -10.51 1.83
CA LYS A 72 14.57 -11.83 2.49
C LYS A 72 13.18 -12.22 3.00
N TYR A 73 12.19 -11.31 2.87
CA TYR A 73 10.84 -11.44 3.40
C TYR A 73 9.78 -11.38 2.29
N PHE A 74 9.96 -12.16 1.23
CA PHE A 74 9.03 -12.18 0.11
C PHE A 74 7.69 -12.83 0.49
N TYR A 75 6.61 -12.08 0.29
CA TYR A 75 5.24 -12.61 0.29
C TYR A 75 5.02 -13.44 -0.97
N ASP A 76 4.83 -14.75 -0.83
CA ASP A 76 4.61 -15.67 -1.95
C ASP A 76 3.26 -15.47 -2.70
N GLY A 77 2.43 -14.52 -2.25
CA GLY A 77 1.12 -14.28 -2.83
C GLY A 77 0.02 -15.17 -2.27
N THR A 78 0.36 -16.15 -1.42
CA THR A 78 -0.54 -17.27 -1.08
C THR A 78 -0.96 -17.34 0.39
N SER A 79 -0.22 -16.75 1.33
CA SER A 79 -0.51 -16.86 2.77
C SER A 79 -0.57 -15.52 3.49
N ASP A 80 -1.69 -15.22 4.15
CA ASP A 80 -1.85 -13.98 4.93
C ASP A 80 -0.69 -13.76 5.91
N LEU A 81 -0.18 -12.52 5.99
CA LEU A 81 0.99 -12.18 6.79
C LEU A 81 0.62 -11.72 8.20
N ALA A 82 1.50 -12.04 9.15
CA ALA A 82 1.56 -11.38 10.45
C ALA A 82 2.76 -10.43 10.57
N THR A 83 3.70 -10.48 9.63
CA THR A 83 4.92 -9.68 9.64
C THR A 83 4.62 -8.20 9.47
N ALA A 84 5.43 -7.36 10.12
CA ALA A 84 5.43 -5.93 9.93
C ALA A 84 6.82 -5.47 9.48
N GLU A 85 6.87 -4.36 8.75
CA GLU A 85 8.11 -3.67 8.37
C GLU A 85 7.90 -2.16 8.54
N SER A 86 8.97 -1.46 8.89
CA SER A 86 9.00 -0.02 9.11
C SER A 86 9.87 0.65 8.07
N TYR A 87 9.42 1.80 7.54
CA TYR A 87 10.14 2.59 6.56
C TYR A 87 10.78 3.81 7.23
N ASP A 88 12.09 3.95 7.06
CA ASP A 88 12.83 5.14 7.46
C ASP A 88 13.02 6.08 6.26
N PRO A 89 12.39 7.27 6.25
CA PRO A 89 12.54 8.23 5.15
C PRO A 89 13.92 8.89 5.10
N VAL A 90 14.71 8.87 6.18
CA VAL A 90 16.07 9.45 6.21
C VAL A 90 17.04 8.57 5.46
N THR A 91 17.00 7.25 5.72
CA THR A 91 17.86 6.28 5.04
C THR A 91 17.24 5.72 3.76
N ASN A 92 15.93 5.95 3.54
CA ASN A 92 15.15 5.37 2.46
C ASN A 92 15.23 3.83 2.43
N THR A 93 15.08 3.22 3.60
CA THR A 93 15.15 1.75 3.75
C THR A 93 13.97 1.20 4.55
N TRP A 94 13.67 -0.07 4.31
CA TRP A 94 12.71 -0.84 5.09
C TRP A 94 13.46 -1.78 6.03
N GLN A 95 12.95 -1.93 7.26
CA GLN A 95 13.46 -2.86 8.25
C GLN A 95 12.33 -3.74 8.81
N PRO A 96 12.59 -5.02 9.13
CA PRO A 96 11.58 -5.88 9.73
C PRO A 96 11.26 -5.44 11.16
N GLU A 97 9.99 -5.55 11.53
CA GLU A 97 9.48 -5.30 12.88
C GLU A 97 8.91 -6.58 13.49
N VAL A 98 8.64 -6.52 14.80
CA VAL A 98 7.99 -7.63 15.51
C VAL A 98 6.63 -7.93 14.87
N SER A 99 6.40 -9.20 14.57
CA SER A 99 5.16 -9.65 13.93
C SER A 99 3.98 -9.54 14.88
N MET A 100 2.81 -9.26 14.32
CA MET A 100 1.52 -9.36 15.00
C MET A 100 1.31 -10.77 15.57
N GLY A 101 0.45 -10.87 16.57
CA GLY A 101 0.03 -12.16 17.12
C GLY A 101 -0.85 -12.96 16.16
N THR A 102 -1.60 -12.26 15.28
CA THR A 102 -2.51 -12.88 14.30
C THR A 102 -2.13 -12.45 12.88
N ARG A 103 -2.25 -13.37 11.92
CA ARG A 103 -2.13 -13.05 10.49
C ARG A 103 -3.33 -12.21 10.06
N ARG A 104 -3.10 -11.14 9.30
CA ARG A 104 -4.16 -10.22 8.89
C ARG A 104 -3.88 -9.68 7.50
N SER A 105 -4.69 -10.07 6.51
CA SER A 105 -4.92 -9.25 5.33
C SER A 105 -6.21 -8.45 5.46
N CYS A 106 -6.37 -7.43 4.62
CA CYS A 106 -7.62 -6.67 4.52
C CYS A 106 -8.08 -6.05 5.87
N LEU A 107 -7.13 -5.80 6.76
CA LEU A 107 -7.32 -5.14 8.05
C LEU A 107 -7.45 -3.62 7.89
N GLY A 108 -7.90 -2.96 8.96
CA GLY A 108 -7.73 -1.53 9.11
C GLY A 108 -6.59 -1.23 10.09
N VAL A 109 -5.83 -0.18 9.79
CA VAL A 109 -4.69 0.27 10.59
C VAL A 109 -4.83 1.75 10.89
N ALA A 110 -4.56 2.18 12.12
CA ALA A 110 -4.53 3.58 12.49
C ALA A 110 -3.54 3.85 13.63
N ALA A 111 -3.04 5.08 13.71
CA ALA A 111 -2.22 5.54 14.82
C ALA A 111 -3.05 6.33 15.84
N LEU A 112 -2.89 6.05 17.13
CA LEU A 112 -3.55 6.76 18.22
C LEU A 112 -2.62 6.83 19.43
N HIS A 113 -2.38 8.04 19.95
CA HIS A 113 -1.52 8.30 21.11
C HIS A 113 -0.11 7.66 20.99
N GLY A 114 0.48 7.70 19.80
CA GLY A 114 1.83 7.14 19.53
C GLY A 114 1.87 5.62 19.35
N LEU A 115 0.74 4.94 19.43
CA LEU A 115 0.61 3.49 19.24
C LEU A 115 -0.01 3.20 17.87
N LEU A 116 0.34 2.04 17.30
CA LEU A 116 -0.25 1.54 16.06
C LEU A 116 -1.31 0.49 16.38
N TYR A 117 -2.50 0.61 15.80
CA TYR A 117 -3.60 -0.33 16.02
C TYR A 117 -3.92 -1.07 14.73
N ALA A 118 -4.05 -2.39 14.83
CA ALA A 118 -4.47 -3.28 13.76
C ALA A 118 -5.79 -3.95 14.16
N ALA A 119 -6.86 -3.73 13.39
CA ALA A 119 -8.19 -4.26 13.71
C ALA A 119 -8.84 -4.99 12.53
N GLY A 120 -9.51 -6.10 12.85
CA GLY A 120 -10.24 -6.91 11.88
C GLY A 120 -9.32 -7.62 10.88
N GLY A 121 -9.79 -7.78 9.66
CA GLY A 121 -9.08 -8.47 8.58
C GLY A 121 -9.45 -9.95 8.42
N TYR A 122 -8.56 -10.70 7.79
CA TYR A 122 -8.69 -12.12 7.47
C TYR A 122 -7.36 -12.83 7.72
N ASP A 123 -7.40 -14.01 8.35
CA ASP A 123 -6.21 -14.78 8.75
C ASP A 123 -5.89 -15.97 7.81
N GLY A 124 -6.62 -16.08 6.69
CA GLY A 124 -6.55 -17.22 5.78
C GLY A 124 -7.71 -18.21 5.98
N ALA A 125 -8.46 -18.10 7.07
CA ALA A 125 -9.61 -18.95 7.37
C ALA A 125 -10.87 -18.16 7.73
N SER A 126 -10.77 -17.17 8.61
CA SER A 126 -11.88 -16.47 9.24
C SER A 126 -11.80 -14.96 9.09
N CYS A 127 -12.96 -14.29 8.91
CA CYS A 127 -13.03 -12.84 9.12
C CYS A 127 -12.88 -12.54 10.62
N LEU A 128 -12.00 -11.61 10.95
CA LEU A 128 -11.61 -11.32 12.32
C LEU A 128 -12.42 -10.14 12.88
N ASN A 129 -12.72 -10.20 14.17
CA ASN A 129 -13.14 -9.05 14.98
C ASN A 129 -12.08 -8.65 16.02
N SER A 130 -11.02 -9.46 16.16
CA SER A 130 -9.91 -9.17 17.08
C SER A 130 -9.15 -7.92 16.64
N ALA A 131 -8.53 -7.25 17.60
CA ALA A 131 -7.65 -6.13 17.37
C ALA A 131 -6.45 -6.19 18.32
N GLU A 132 -5.33 -5.64 17.87
CA GLU A 132 -4.07 -5.60 18.59
C GLU A 132 -3.40 -4.25 18.39
N ARG A 133 -2.65 -3.80 19.40
CA ARG A 133 -1.91 -2.55 19.37
C ARG A 133 -0.42 -2.81 19.53
N TYR A 134 0.40 -2.08 18.79
CA TYR A 134 1.84 -2.11 18.84
C TYR A 134 2.37 -0.84 19.51
N ASP A 135 3.26 -1.05 20.47
CA ASP A 135 4.05 0.00 21.10
C ASP A 135 5.45 0.01 20.49
N PRO A 136 5.81 1.03 19.68
CA PRO A 136 7.11 1.10 19.02
C PRO A 136 8.27 1.35 19.99
N LEU A 137 8.02 1.82 21.22
CA LEU A 137 9.07 2.02 22.22
C LEU A 137 9.51 0.69 22.85
N THR A 138 8.57 -0.24 23.01
CA THR A 138 8.83 -1.56 23.61
C THR A 138 8.88 -2.68 22.58
N GLY A 139 8.57 -2.40 21.32
CA GLY A 139 8.54 -3.39 20.24
C GLY A 139 7.50 -4.49 20.46
N THR A 140 6.41 -4.21 21.18
CA THR A 140 5.49 -5.25 21.67
C THR A 140 4.07 -5.06 21.13
N TRP A 141 3.49 -6.15 20.63
CA TRP A 141 2.07 -6.24 20.32
C TRP A 141 1.26 -6.70 21.53
N THR A 142 0.13 -6.04 21.80
CA THR A 142 -0.80 -6.40 22.88
C THR A 142 -2.22 -6.47 22.33
N SER A 143 -2.93 -7.56 22.61
CA SER A 143 -4.36 -7.69 22.29
C SER A 143 -5.19 -6.63 23.03
N ILE A 144 -6.15 -6.03 22.33
CA ILE A 144 -7.16 -5.14 22.93
C ILE A 144 -8.54 -5.79 22.86
N ALA A 145 -9.57 -5.11 23.38
CA ALA A 145 -10.94 -5.59 23.23
C ALA A 145 -11.27 -5.84 21.75
N ALA A 146 -11.97 -6.94 21.48
CA ALA A 146 -12.46 -7.25 20.15
C ALA A 146 -13.68 -6.38 19.80
N MET A 147 -13.82 -6.08 18.52
CA MET A 147 -15.06 -5.48 17.98
C MET A 147 -16.23 -6.45 18.19
N SER A 148 -17.44 -5.91 18.27
CA SER A 148 -18.67 -6.70 18.30
C SER A 148 -18.91 -7.44 16.99
N THR A 149 -18.44 -6.89 15.86
CA THR A 149 -18.65 -7.43 14.52
C THR A 149 -17.32 -7.90 13.90
N ARG A 150 -17.35 -9.01 13.15
CA ARG A 150 -16.22 -9.42 12.29
C ARG A 150 -16.14 -8.48 11.09
N ARG A 151 -14.95 -7.96 10.78
CA ARG A 151 -14.79 -6.95 9.72
C ARG A 151 -13.55 -7.21 8.88
N ARG A 152 -13.70 -8.00 7.80
CA ARG A 152 -12.74 -8.03 6.70
C ARG A 152 -12.94 -6.80 5.80
N TYR A 153 -11.90 -6.30 5.15
CA TYR A 153 -11.96 -5.11 4.29
C TYR A 153 -12.41 -3.85 5.03
N VAL A 154 -12.18 -3.82 6.34
CA VAL A 154 -12.46 -2.69 7.21
C VAL A 154 -11.44 -1.59 6.96
N ARG A 155 -11.81 -0.35 7.30
CA ARG A 155 -10.87 0.75 7.47
C ARG A 155 -10.98 1.28 8.88
N VAL A 156 -9.85 1.72 9.42
CA VAL A 156 -9.78 2.31 10.75
C VAL A 156 -9.20 3.71 10.61
N ALA A 157 -9.78 4.68 11.28
CA ALA A 157 -9.26 6.04 11.35
C ALA A 157 -9.39 6.60 12.76
N THR A 158 -8.53 7.56 13.08
CA THR A 158 -8.47 8.20 14.39
C THR A 158 -9.17 9.55 14.36
N LEU A 159 -10.19 9.74 15.21
CA LEU A 159 -10.94 10.98 15.34
C LEU A 159 -11.25 11.24 16.82
N ASP A 160 -10.97 12.45 17.29
CA ASP A 160 -11.25 12.90 18.66
C ASP A 160 -10.77 11.91 19.75
N GLY A 161 -9.55 11.39 19.59
CA GLY A 161 -8.92 10.47 20.56
C GLY A 161 -9.45 9.03 20.55
N ASN A 162 -10.29 8.67 19.57
CA ASN A 162 -10.90 7.35 19.43
C ASN A 162 -10.58 6.74 18.07
N LEU A 163 -10.67 5.41 17.96
CA LEU A 163 -10.60 4.71 16.67
C LEU A 163 -12.01 4.45 16.15
N TYR A 164 -12.22 4.59 14.85
CA TYR A 164 -13.47 4.26 14.19
C TYR A 164 -13.23 3.12 13.19
N ALA A 165 -13.80 1.95 13.45
CA ALA A 165 -13.81 0.81 12.54
C ALA A 165 -15.03 0.91 11.63
N VAL A 166 -14.79 1.18 10.34
CA VAL A 166 -15.81 1.58 9.38
C VAL A 166 -16.10 0.46 8.39
N GLY A 167 -17.36 0.00 8.34
CA GLY A 167 -17.85 -0.94 7.34
C GLY A 167 -17.12 -2.28 7.34
N GLY A 168 -16.87 -2.81 6.15
CA GLY A 168 -16.24 -4.11 5.92
C GLY A 168 -17.23 -5.21 5.52
N TYR A 169 -16.82 -6.46 5.74
CA TYR A 169 -17.54 -7.68 5.40
C TYR A 169 -17.43 -8.68 6.56
N ASP A 170 -18.56 -9.21 7.02
CA ASP A 170 -18.64 -10.06 8.23
C ASP A 170 -18.57 -11.59 7.97
N SER A 171 -18.19 -11.98 6.75
CA SER A 171 -18.29 -13.34 6.16
C SER A 171 -19.62 -13.62 5.45
N SER A 172 -20.66 -12.82 5.66
CA SER A 172 -21.97 -12.98 5.04
C SER A 172 -22.43 -11.74 4.27
N SER A 173 -22.17 -10.55 4.81
CA SER A 173 -22.79 -9.30 4.40
C SER A 173 -21.79 -8.16 4.37
N HIS A 174 -21.96 -7.26 3.40
CA HIS A 174 -21.30 -5.96 3.39
C HIS A 174 -21.94 -5.06 4.45
N LEU A 175 -21.09 -4.37 5.22
CA LEU A 175 -21.50 -3.64 6.42
C LEU A 175 -21.62 -2.14 6.15
N ALA A 176 -22.70 -1.54 6.67
CA ALA A 176 -22.81 -0.09 6.85
C ALA A 176 -22.49 0.33 8.31
N THR A 177 -22.41 -0.64 9.23
CA THR A 177 -22.20 -0.38 10.65
C THR A 177 -20.81 0.15 10.93
N VAL A 178 -20.67 0.95 11.98
CA VAL A 178 -19.42 1.55 12.42
C VAL A 178 -19.29 1.37 13.93
N GLU A 179 -18.09 1.08 14.41
CA GLU A 179 -17.79 0.93 15.83
C GLU A 179 -16.67 1.91 16.24
N LYS A 180 -16.81 2.49 17.42
CA LYS A 180 -15.83 3.40 18.02
C LYS A 180 -15.12 2.72 19.18
N TYR A 181 -13.80 2.69 19.16
CA TYR A 181 -12.97 2.21 20.27
C TYR A 181 -12.54 3.36 21.17
N GLU A 182 -12.80 3.21 22.47
CA GLU A 182 -12.36 4.13 23.50
C GLU A 182 -11.18 3.51 24.27
N PRO A 183 -9.94 4.00 24.09
CA PRO A 183 -8.76 3.38 24.70
C PRO A 183 -8.77 3.46 26.24
N GLN A 184 -9.47 4.44 26.82
CA GLN A 184 -9.54 4.65 28.27
C GLN A 184 -10.27 3.51 29.01
N VAL A 185 -11.26 2.91 28.36
CA VAL A 185 -12.06 1.81 28.92
C VAL A 185 -11.84 0.49 28.18
N ASN A 186 -10.96 0.49 27.17
CA ASN A 186 -10.68 -0.65 26.32
C ASN A 186 -11.98 -1.32 25.81
N SER A 187 -12.87 -0.55 25.18
CA SER A 187 -14.14 -1.06 24.69
C SER A 187 -14.52 -0.49 23.34
N TRP A 188 -15.26 -1.28 22.56
CA TRP A 188 -15.88 -0.86 21.31
C TRP A 188 -17.37 -0.58 21.55
N THR A 189 -17.86 0.53 21.02
CA THR A 189 -19.27 0.93 21.07
C THR A 189 -19.80 1.20 19.67
N PRO A 190 -21.06 0.81 19.35
CA PRO A 190 -21.64 1.13 18.06
C PRO A 190 -21.88 2.64 17.94
N VAL A 191 -21.67 3.18 16.73
CA VAL A 191 -22.08 4.55 16.36
C VAL A 191 -23.06 4.49 15.19
N ALA A 192 -23.55 5.67 14.76
CA ALA A 192 -24.48 5.74 13.63
C ALA A 192 -23.93 5.00 12.41
N SER A 193 -24.77 4.18 11.79
CA SER A 193 -24.42 3.46 10.57
C SER A 193 -24.35 4.42 9.38
N MET A 194 -23.46 4.12 8.44
CA MET A 194 -23.33 4.81 7.16
C MET A 194 -24.62 4.76 6.34
N LEU A 195 -24.76 5.70 5.42
CA LEU A 195 -25.86 5.78 4.45
C LEU A 195 -25.81 4.62 3.44
N SER A 196 -24.62 4.08 3.17
CA SER A 196 -24.41 2.94 2.29
C SER A 196 -23.55 1.85 2.94
N ARG A 197 -23.75 0.60 2.53
CA ARG A 197 -22.87 -0.52 2.89
C ARG A 197 -21.57 -0.38 2.12
N ARG A 198 -20.43 -0.50 2.80
CA ARG A 198 -19.12 -0.30 2.17
C ARG A 198 -18.11 -1.29 2.72
N SER A 199 -17.56 -2.14 1.86
CA SER A 199 -16.30 -2.85 2.09
C SER A 199 -15.21 -2.27 1.19
N SER A 200 -13.95 -2.31 1.62
CA SER A 200 -12.81 -1.81 0.83
C SER A 200 -12.97 -0.34 0.38
N ALA A 201 -13.61 0.49 1.20
CA ALA A 201 -13.67 1.94 1.00
C ALA A 201 -12.33 2.60 1.35
N GLY A 202 -12.19 3.87 1.00
CA GLY A 202 -11.15 4.75 1.54
C GLY A 202 -11.72 5.56 2.70
N VAL A 203 -10.98 5.71 3.80
CA VAL A 203 -11.44 6.44 4.99
C VAL A 203 -10.34 7.38 5.47
N ALA A 204 -10.70 8.64 5.71
CA ALA A 204 -9.77 9.65 6.20
C ALA A 204 -10.49 10.66 7.09
N VAL A 205 -9.74 11.30 7.97
CA VAL A 205 -10.26 12.38 8.83
C VAL A 205 -9.75 13.71 8.31
N LEU A 206 -10.65 14.66 8.11
CA LEU A 206 -10.34 16.01 7.66
C LEU A 206 -11.25 17.02 8.36
N GLU A 207 -10.65 18.07 8.94
CA GLU A 207 -11.37 19.16 9.60
C GLU A 207 -12.40 18.68 10.65
N GLY A 208 -12.06 17.63 11.40
CA GLY A 208 -12.91 17.07 12.47
C GLY A 208 -14.08 16.19 11.99
N ALA A 209 -14.11 15.83 10.70
CA ALA A 209 -15.10 14.90 10.15
C ALA A 209 -14.41 13.64 9.60
N LEU A 210 -15.09 12.50 9.74
CA LEU A 210 -14.66 11.21 9.22
C LEU A 210 -15.28 11.01 7.83
N TYR A 211 -14.48 11.05 6.77
CA TYR A 211 -14.92 10.84 5.39
C TYR A 211 -14.76 9.39 4.99
N VAL A 212 -15.74 8.87 4.26
CA VAL A 212 -15.73 7.53 3.67
C VAL A 212 -16.07 7.65 2.19
N ALA A 213 -15.12 7.30 1.34
CA ALA A 213 -15.24 7.38 -0.12
C ALA A 213 -15.27 5.99 -0.74
N GLY A 214 -16.14 5.80 -1.73
CA GLY A 214 -16.19 4.60 -2.56
C GLY A 214 -16.44 3.31 -1.77
N GLY A 215 -15.74 2.24 -2.14
CA GLY A 215 -15.94 0.89 -1.65
C GLY A 215 -16.85 0.05 -2.55
N ASN A 216 -17.24 -1.12 -2.05
CA ASN A 216 -18.16 -2.05 -2.69
C ASN A 216 -19.30 -2.40 -1.72
N ASP A 217 -20.55 -2.29 -2.17
CA ASP A 217 -21.77 -2.51 -1.39
C ASP A 217 -22.33 -3.95 -1.50
N GLY A 218 -21.63 -4.84 -2.19
CA GLY A 218 -22.06 -6.18 -2.57
C GLY A 218 -22.69 -6.26 -3.96
N THR A 219 -23.02 -5.12 -4.58
CA THR A 219 -23.62 -5.04 -5.91
C THR A 219 -22.73 -4.32 -6.91
N SER A 220 -22.13 -3.19 -6.51
CA SER A 220 -21.37 -2.34 -7.41
C SER A 220 -20.18 -1.65 -6.72
N CYS A 221 -19.20 -1.24 -7.52
CA CYS A 221 -18.14 -0.35 -7.09
C CYS A 221 -18.70 1.07 -6.97
N LEU A 222 -18.51 1.71 -5.81
CA LEU A 222 -19.10 3.01 -5.50
C LEU A 222 -18.14 4.16 -5.84
N ASN A 223 -18.72 5.29 -6.23
CA ASN A 223 -18.05 6.60 -6.24
C ASN A 223 -18.68 7.58 -5.22
N SER A 224 -19.77 7.19 -4.56
CA SER A 224 -20.41 8.02 -3.54
C SER A 224 -19.47 8.24 -2.36
N VAL A 225 -19.59 9.41 -1.73
CA VAL A 225 -18.81 9.80 -0.56
C VAL A 225 -19.78 10.32 0.50
N GLU A 226 -19.51 9.94 1.74
CA GLU A 226 -20.24 10.40 2.91
C GLU A 226 -19.28 10.79 4.02
N ARG A 227 -19.68 11.72 4.90
CA ARG A 227 -18.88 12.12 6.05
C ARG A 227 -19.70 12.08 7.33
N TYR A 228 -19.05 11.73 8.42
CA TYR A 228 -19.62 11.67 9.76
C TYR A 228 -19.15 12.85 10.60
N SER A 229 -20.09 13.49 11.29
CA SER A 229 -19.82 14.50 12.31
C SER A 229 -20.04 13.92 13.70
N PRO A 230 -18.99 13.77 14.54
CA PRO A 230 -19.13 13.28 15.91
C PRO A 230 -20.06 14.14 16.76
N LYS A 231 -20.09 15.46 16.52
CA LYS A 231 -20.95 16.39 17.24
C LYS A 231 -22.43 16.16 16.95
N ALA A 232 -22.77 15.85 15.70
CA ALA A 232 -24.14 15.58 15.29
C ALA A 232 -24.52 14.11 15.46
N GLY A 233 -23.54 13.20 15.56
CA GLY A 233 -23.78 11.76 15.56
C GLY A 233 -24.40 11.25 14.26
N ALA A 234 -24.17 11.94 13.14
CA ALA A 234 -24.87 11.69 11.88
C ALA A 234 -23.94 11.70 10.66
N TRP A 235 -24.35 10.95 9.64
CA TRP A 235 -23.73 10.90 8.32
C TRP A 235 -24.44 11.84 7.34
N GLU A 236 -23.66 12.48 6.48
CA GLU A 236 -24.19 13.26 5.36
C GLU A 236 -23.44 12.94 4.07
N SER A 237 -24.16 13.02 2.94
CA SER A 237 -23.54 12.82 1.63
C SER A 237 -22.79 14.08 1.19
N VAL A 238 -21.61 13.88 0.58
CA VAL A 238 -20.84 14.94 -0.08
C VAL A 238 -20.64 14.58 -1.55
N ALA A 239 -19.98 15.45 -2.32
CA ALA A 239 -19.79 15.22 -3.74
C ALA A 239 -19.11 13.87 -4.03
N PRO A 240 -19.63 13.09 -5.00
CA PRO A 240 -19.06 11.82 -5.36
C PRO A 240 -17.71 12.01 -6.06
N MET A 241 -16.84 11.00 -5.96
CA MET A 241 -15.64 10.89 -6.78
C MET A 241 -16.01 10.82 -8.27
N ASN A 242 -15.07 11.24 -9.12
CA ASN A 242 -15.21 11.16 -10.57
C ASN A 242 -15.13 9.70 -11.06
N ILE A 243 -14.33 8.88 -10.37
CA ILE A 243 -14.11 7.47 -10.70
C ILE A 243 -14.63 6.60 -9.55
N ARG A 244 -15.28 5.49 -9.88
CA ARG A 244 -15.66 4.46 -8.89
C ARG A 244 -14.40 3.80 -8.35
N ARG A 245 -14.29 3.62 -7.04
CA ARG A 245 -13.08 3.05 -6.43
C ARG A 245 -13.43 2.12 -5.28
N SER A 246 -13.01 0.87 -5.40
CA SER A 246 -12.90 -0.07 -4.29
C SER A 246 -11.44 -0.44 -4.10
N THR A 247 -11.03 -0.86 -2.91
CA THR A 247 -9.64 -1.22 -2.55
C THR A 247 -8.61 -0.10 -2.75
N HIS A 248 -9.08 1.14 -2.92
CA HIS A 248 -8.25 2.32 -2.89
C HIS A 248 -7.92 2.68 -1.44
N ASP A 249 -7.11 3.72 -1.28
CA ASP A 249 -6.92 4.38 0.00
C ASP A 249 -7.29 5.86 -0.08
N LEU A 250 -7.63 6.43 1.07
CA LEU A 250 -7.99 7.84 1.22
C LEU A 250 -7.13 8.45 2.30
N VAL A 251 -6.49 9.58 2.00
CA VAL A 251 -5.65 10.27 2.98
C VAL A 251 -5.92 11.77 2.98
N ALA A 252 -5.82 12.40 4.15
CA ALA A 252 -5.89 13.84 4.29
C ALA A 252 -4.48 14.44 4.21
N MET A 253 -4.32 15.48 3.39
CA MET A 253 -3.05 16.18 3.20
C MET A 253 -3.34 17.63 2.81
N ASP A 254 -2.72 18.59 3.49
CA ASP A 254 -2.82 20.04 3.22
C ASP A 254 -4.25 20.61 3.11
N GLY A 255 -5.19 20.07 3.88
CA GLY A 255 -6.59 20.51 3.85
C GLY A 255 -7.43 19.91 2.70
N TRP A 256 -6.91 18.90 2.01
CA TRP A 256 -7.60 18.14 0.96
C TRP A 256 -7.67 16.66 1.33
N LEU A 257 -8.60 15.93 0.72
CA LEU A 257 -8.53 14.47 0.69
C LEU A 257 -7.94 14.01 -0.64
N TYR A 258 -7.18 12.93 -0.64
CA TYR A 258 -6.63 12.29 -1.83
C TYR A 258 -7.08 10.84 -1.88
N ALA A 259 -7.82 10.47 -2.92
CA ALA A 259 -8.20 9.09 -3.23
C ALA A 259 -7.18 8.50 -4.21
N VAL A 260 -6.47 7.46 -3.78
CA VAL A 260 -5.28 6.93 -4.48
C VAL A 260 -5.51 5.49 -4.94
N GLY A 261 -5.40 5.25 -6.25
CA GLY A 261 -5.44 3.90 -6.82
C GLY A 261 -6.79 3.19 -6.63
N GLY A 262 -6.75 1.89 -6.35
CA GLY A 262 -7.93 1.03 -6.22
C GLY A 262 -8.31 0.32 -7.51
N ASN A 263 -9.56 -0.11 -7.60
CA ASN A 263 -10.16 -0.79 -8.73
C ASN A 263 -11.57 -0.24 -9.00
N ASP A 264 -11.88 0.04 -10.26
CA ASP A 264 -13.15 0.63 -10.70
C ASP A 264 -14.29 -0.40 -10.90
N GLY A 265 -14.03 -1.67 -10.62
CA GLY A 265 -14.88 -2.81 -10.93
C GLY A 265 -14.43 -3.58 -12.17
N SER A 266 -13.40 -3.10 -12.88
CA SER A 266 -12.83 -3.76 -14.06
C SER A 266 -11.30 -3.76 -14.05
N SER A 267 -10.69 -2.62 -13.77
CA SER A 267 -9.24 -2.42 -13.89
C SER A 267 -8.64 -1.82 -12.63
N SER A 268 -7.43 -2.26 -12.27
CA SER A 268 -6.64 -1.58 -11.25
C SER A 268 -6.23 -0.19 -11.74
N LEU A 269 -6.37 0.79 -10.86
CA LEU A 269 -6.19 2.20 -11.15
C LEU A 269 -4.80 2.67 -10.69
N ASN A 270 -4.22 3.58 -11.47
CA ASN A 270 -3.11 4.43 -11.02
C ASN A 270 -3.53 5.90 -10.84
N SER A 271 -4.78 6.22 -11.17
CA SER A 271 -5.31 7.58 -11.07
C SER A 271 -5.41 8.03 -9.61
N ILE A 272 -5.23 9.32 -9.41
CA ILE A 272 -5.42 10.00 -8.14
C ILE A 272 -6.42 11.14 -8.37
N GLU A 273 -7.34 11.33 -7.43
CA GLU A 273 -8.22 12.49 -7.39
C GLU A 273 -8.22 13.09 -6.00
N LYS A 274 -8.38 14.42 -5.93
CA LYS A 274 -8.37 15.17 -4.67
C LYS A 274 -9.64 15.97 -4.46
N TYR A 275 -10.11 15.99 -3.23
CA TYR A 275 -11.35 16.66 -2.80
C TYR A 275 -11.04 17.92 -2.03
N ASN A 276 -11.72 19.01 -2.40
CA ASN A 276 -11.71 20.25 -1.64
C ASN A 276 -13.02 20.38 -0.84
N PRO A 277 -12.97 20.34 0.51
CA PRO A 277 -14.17 20.46 1.34
C PRO A 277 -14.85 21.82 1.21
N ARG A 278 -14.11 22.89 0.90
CA ARG A 278 -14.66 24.26 0.77
C ARG A 278 -15.52 24.43 -0.48
N THR A 279 -15.21 23.71 -1.55
CA THR A 279 -15.96 23.78 -2.81
C THR A 279 -16.83 22.56 -3.05
N ASN A 280 -16.75 21.54 -2.17
CA ASN A 280 -17.41 20.25 -2.32
C ASN A 280 -17.20 19.65 -3.73
N LYS A 281 -15.93 19.55 -4.18
CA LYS A 281 -15.59 19.09 -5.54
C LYS A 281 -14.33 18.22 -5.54
N TRP A 282 -14.36 17.22 -6.42
CA TRP A 282 -13.22 16.37 -6.76
C TRP A 282 -12.56 16.84 -8.06
N VAL A 283 -11.24 16.88 -8.07
CA VAL A 283 -10.45 17.15 -9.27
C VAL A 283 -9.34 16.11 -9.42
N ALA A 284 -8.95 15.80 -10.65
CA ALA A 284 -7.85 14.88 -10.89
C ALA A 284 -6.51 15.46 -10.38
N ALA A 285 -5.62 14.58 -9.96
CA ALA A 285 -4.23 14.88 -9.63
C ALA A 285 -3.29 13.99 -10.48
N SER A 286 -1.98 14.23 -10.39
CA SER A 286 -1.00 13.39 -11.09
C SER A 286 -1.15 11.92 -10.67
N CYS A 287 -1.08 11.00 -11.63
CA CYS A 287 -1.23 9.58 -11.39
C CYS A 287 0.06 8.92 -10.88
N MET A 288 -0.08 7.75 -10.27
CA MET A 288 1.05 6.88 -9.94
C MET A 288 1.64 6.26 -11.21
N PHE A 289 2.93 5.90 -11.15
CA PHE A 289 3.58 5.14 -12.24
C PHE A 289 2.97 3.74 -12.42
N THR A 290 2.54 3.10 -11.33
CA THR A 290 2.01 1.73 -11.33
C THR A 290 0.54 1.72 -10.93
N ARG A 291 -0.26 0.87 -11.58
CA ARG A 291 -1.63 0.56 -11.17
C ARG A 291 -1.60 -0.29 -9.90
N ARG A 292 -2.32 0.14 -8.86
CA ARG A 292 -2.30 -0.54 -7.56
C ARG A 292 -3.71 -0.58 -6.97
N SER A 293 -4.16 -1.77 -6.62
CA SER A 293 -5.37 -2.05 -5.84
C SER A 293 -4.96 -2.71 -4.53
N SER A 294 -5.77 -2.54 -3.49
CA SER A 294 -5.42 -2.91 -2.10
C SER A 294 -4.12 -2.26 -1.65
N VAL A 295 -3.92 -0.99 -2.01
CA VAL A 295 -2.74 -0.19 -1.66
C VAL A 295 -2.88 0.37 -0.24
N GLY A 296 -1.78 0.41 0.51
CA GLY A 296 -1.68 1.17 1.76
C GLY A 296 -1.02 2.53 1.51
N VAL A 297 -1.59 3.60 2.06
CA VAL A 297 -1.13 4.98 1.89
C VAL A 297 -1.05 5.66 3.26
N ALA A 298 0.06 6.37 3.49
CA ALA A 298 0.25 7.24 4.65
C ALA A 298 0.95 8.52 4.21
N VAL A 299 0.84 9.57 5.02
CA VAL A 299 1.50 10.86 4.80
C VAL A 299 2.64 11.00 5.81
N LEU A 300 3.80 11.44 5.31
CA LEU A 300 4.96 11.80 6.11
C LEU A 300 5.29 13.27 5.87
N GLU A 301 5.64 13.98 6.93
CA GLU A 301 6.13 15.35 6.85
C GLU A 301 7.65 15.33 6.68
N LEU A 302 8.13 15.79 5.52
CA LEU A 302 9.55 15.81 5.19
C LEU A 302 9.97 17.22 4.75
N LEU A 303 11.01 17.75 5.37
CA LEU A 303 11.67 18.98 4.92
C LEU A 303 12.86 18.61 4.03
N ASN A 304 12.98 19.24 2.86
CA ASN A 304 14.13 19.14 1.94
C ASN A 304 14.31 17.80 1.18
N PHE A 305 13.26 17.29 0.56
CA PHE A 305 13.46 16.25 -0.48
C PHE A 305 14.01 16.92 -1.74
N PRO A 306 15.23 16.60 -2.23
CA PRO A 306 15.64 17.03 -3.56
C PRO A 306 14.62 16.45 -4.55
N PRO A 307 14.12 17.24 -5.53
CA PRO A 307 13.20 16.70 -6.52
C PRO A 307 13.84 15.46 -7.15
N PRO A 308 13.06 14.40 -7.47
CA PRO A 308 13.60 13.23 -8.13
C PRO A 308 14.35 13.73 -9.36
N SER A 309 15.66 13.49 -9.41
CA SER A 309 16.47 13.85 -10.56
C SER A 309 15.84 13.16 -11.75
N SER A 310 15.17 13.94 -12.60
CA SER A 310 14.75 13.46 -13.91
C SER A 310 16.00 12.88 -14.56
N PRO A 311 15.98 11.66 -15.12
CA PRO A 311 17.12 11.18 -15.88
C PRO A 311 17.23 12.07 -17.11
N THR A 312 17.96 13.17 -17.00
CA THR A 312 18.44 13.92 -18.15
C THR A 312 19.40 13.01 -18.87
N LEU A 313 18.89 12.36 -19.92
CA LEU A 313 19.72 11.85 -21.00
C LEU A 313 20.45 13.06 -21.60
N SER A 314 21.61 13.40 -21.05
CA SER A 314 22.53 14.32 -21.69
C SER A 314 23.16 13.56 -22.87
N VAL A 315 22.58 13.75 -24.05
CA VAL A 315 23.24 13.38 -25.30
C VAL A 315 24.34 14.41 -25.53
N SER A 316 25.58 14.05 -25.18
CA SER A 316 26.74 14.82 -25.62
C SER A 316 26.96 14.55 -27.10
N SER A 317 26.54 15.48 -27.96
CA SER A 317 26.96 15.53 -29.36
C SER A 317 28.44 15.90 -29.42
N THR A 318 29.31 14.93 -29.67
CA THR A 318 30.66 15.23 -30.18
C THR A 318 30.56 15.48 -31.68
N SER A 319 30.78 16.73 -32.06
CA SER A 319 31.03 17.16 -33.44
C SER A 319 32.24 16.44 -34.05
N LEU A 320 32.14 16.27 -35.38
CA LEU A 320 33.02 15.61 -36.37
C LEU A 320 34.52 15.56 -36.03
#